data_AF-A0A1F8WRW8-F1
#
_entry.id   AF-A0A1F8WRW8-F1
#
_cell.length_a   1.000
_cell.length_b   1.000
_cell.length_c   1.000
_cell.angle_alpha   90.00
_cell.angle_beta   90.00
_cell.angle_gamma   90.00
#
_symmetry.space_group_name_H-M   'P 1'
#
loop_
_entity.id
_entity.type
_entity.pdbx_description
1 polymer ?
#
loop_
_entity_poly.entity_id
_entity_poly.type
_entity_poly.pdbx_seq_one_letter_code
_entity_poly.pdbx_strand_id
1 'polypeptide(L)'
;DAERDNIYNEFRERKGEILNGIVKRFEHGDMIVDLGKTEAVLSQKEQVPGENYRPTERVRAYLVDVKKTSKGPNIILSRTHPGMVAKLFELEVPEIHEGIVKIKNVVREPGSRVKIAVVSEDRDIDPVGACVGMKGSRVQAVVQELKGEKIDIVEWVDDPARFVCNALSPAQIAKVIVHDAEKSMEVIVPDNQLSLAIGKRGQNVRLGAKLTGWKIDIFSESKKALAMEVEKSLWEIPTVTDEEENAEGIESSEANE
;
A
#
# COMPACT_ATOMS: atom_id res chain seq x y z
N ASP A 1 17.07 -11.40 -38.22
CA ASP A 1 17.70 -11.46 -36.88
C ASP A 1 18.16 -10.11 -36.37
N ALA A 2 18.98 -9.35 -37.11
CA ALA A 2 19.43 -8.01 -36.69
C ALA A 2 18.29 -7.05 -36.29
N GLU A 3 17.19 -6.98 -37.05
CA GLU A 3 16.04 -6.13 -36.73
C GLU A 3 15.34 -6.54 -35.42
N ARG A 4 15.19 -7.84 -35.18
CA ARG A 4 14.58 -8.38 -33.96
C ARG A 4 15.44 -8.11 -32.73
N ASP A 5 16.76 -8.22 -32.87
CA ASP A 5 17.72 -7.89 -31.81
C ASP A 5 17.75 -6.39 -31.51
N ASN A 6 17.64 -5.55 -32.54
CA ASN A 6 17.53 -4.10 -32.36
C ASN A 6 16.27 -3.72 -31.57
N ILE A 7 15.11 -4.27 -31.94
CA ILE A 7 13.86 -4.05 -31.21
C ILE A 7 13.98 -4.54 -29.77
N TYR A 8 14.57 -5.72 -29.54
CA TYR A 8 14.78 -6.22 -28.19
C TYR A 8 15.63 -5.27 -27.34
N ASN A 9 16.77 -4.80 -27.87
CA ASN A 9 17.67 -3.91 -27.14
C ASN A 9 16.99 -2.56 -26.84
N GLU A 10 16.29 -1.97 -27.81
CA GLU A 10 15.54 -0.72 -27.64
C GLU A 10 14.52 -0.82 -26.51
N PHE A 11 13.66 -1.84 -26.50
CA PHE A 11 12.64 -1.98 -25.46
C PHE A 11 13.22 -2.46 -24.12
N ARG A 12 14.34 -3.18 -24.13
CA ARG A 12 15.00 -3.62 -22.89
C ARG A 12 15.51 -2.43 -22.09
N GLU A 13 16.06 -1.40 -22.75
CA GLU A 13 16.53 -0.18 -22.10
C GLU A 13 15.38 0.65 -21.52
N ARG A 14 14.20 0.54 -22.11
CA ARG A 14 12.98 1.26 -21.73
C ARG A 14 12.13 0.54 -20.69
N LYS A 15 12.63 -0.56 -20.10
CA LYS A 15 11.91 -1.28 -19.04
C LYS A 15 11.57 -0.33 -17.89
N GLY A 16 10.33 -0.39 -17.44
CA GLY A 16 9.82 0.52 -16.42
C GLY A 16 9.25 1.84 -16.94
N GLU A 17 9.18 2.04 -18.26
CA GLU A 17 8.46 3.18 -18.85
C GLU A 17 6.97 2.87 -19.10
N ILE A 18 6.19 3.94 -19.31
CA ILE A 18 4.84 3.82 -19.86
C ILE A 18 4.92 3.90 -21.38
N LEU A 19 4.41 2.87 -22.05
CA LEU A 19 4.29 2.82 -23.50
C LEU A 19 2.86 3.16 -23.92
N ASN A 20 2.75 3.87 -25.03
CA ASN A 20 1.48 4.16 -25.69
C ASN A 20 1.30 3.20 -26.86
N GLY A 21 0.12 2.61 -27.00
CA GLY A 21 -0.19 1.71 -28.11
C GLY A 21 -1.67 1.71 -28.46
N ILE A 22 -2.00 0.95 -29.50
CA ILE A 22 -3.38 0.77 -29.97
C ILE A 22 -3.77 -0.69 -29.77
N VAL A 23 -4.91 -0.93 -29.13
CA VAL A 23 -5.43 -2.29 -28.97
C VAL A 23 -5.76 -2.86 -30.35
N LYS A 24 -5.08 -3.93 -30.74
CA LYS A 24 -5.24 -4.53 -32.07
C LYS A 24 -6.31 -5.62 -32.05
N ARG A 25 -6.22 -6.54 -31.10
CA ARG A 25 -7.12 -7.69 -30.95
C ARG A 25 -6.98 -8.31 -29.56
N PHE A 26 -7.87 -9.26 -29.27
CA PHE A 26 -7.82 -10.11 -28.08
C PHE A 26 -7.59 -11.57 -28.50
N GLU A 27 -6.70 -12.26 -27.81
CA GLU A 27 -6.37 -13.66 -28.04
C GLU A 27 -6.48 -14.42 -26.71
N HIS A 28 -7.45 -15.34 -26.58
CA HIS A 28 -7.65 -16.13 -25.36
C HIS A 28 -7.74 -15.30 -24.05
N GLY A 29 -8.22 -14.06 -24.14
CA GLY A 29 -8.32 -13.12 -23.02
C GLY A 29 -7.14 -12.16 -22.87
N ASP A 30 -6.01 -12.44 -23.52
CA ASP A 30 -4.87 -11.54 -23.57
C ASP A 30 -5.12 -10.43 -24.61
N MET A 31 -4.69 -9.23 -24.27
CA MET A 31 -4.84 -8.06 -25.14
C MET A 31 -3.53 -7.84 -25.92
N ILE A 32 -3.64 -7.84 -27.25
CA ILE A 32 -2.53 -7.57 -28.14
C ILE A 32 -2.53 -6.08 -28.49
N VAL A 33 -1.44 -5.41 -28.16
CA VAL A 33 -1.28 -3.97 -28.32
C VAL A 33 -0.23 -3.70 -29.40
N ASP A 34 -0.59 -2.90 -30.39
CA ASP A 34 0.31 -2.43 -31.43
C ASP A 34 1.08 -1.20 -30.94
N LEU A 35 2.41 -1.29 -30.93
CA LEU A 35 3.33 -0.20 -30.59
C LEU A 35 3.92 0.49 -31.84
N GLY A 36 3.39 0.17 -33.03
CA GLY A 36 3.83 0.68 -34.34
C GLY A 36 5.01 -0.08 -34.95
N LYS A 37 6.03 -0.39 -34.13
CA LYS A 37 7.20 -1.19 -34.56
C LYS A 37 7.02 -2.69 -34.34
N THR A 38 6.25 -3.07 -33.31
CA THR A 38 6.06 -4.45 -32.88
C THR A 38 4.78 -4.56 -32.05
N GLU A 39 4.32 -5.78 -31.85
CA GLU A 39 3.22 -6.08 -30.94
C GLU A 39 3.75 -6.33 -29.51
N ALA A 40 2.91 -6.00 -28.54
CA ALA A 40 3.13 -6.27 -27.13
C ALA A 40 1.89 -6.96 -26.54
N VAL A 41 2.11 -7.72 -25.47
CA VAL A 41 1.07 -8.52 -24.82
C VAL A 41 0.76 -7.93 -23.46
N LEU A 42 -0.52 -7.68 -23.22
CA LEU A 42 -1.07 -7.33 -21.92
C LEU A 42 -1.98 -8.49 -21.46
N SER A 43 -1.41 -9.38 -20.65
CA SER A 43 -2.09 -10.62 -20.27
C SER A 43 -3.34 -10.35 -19.43
N GLN A 44 -4.28 -11.28 -19.38
CA GLN A 44 -5.52 -11.12 -18.60
C GLN A 44 -5.28 -10.73 -17.13
N LYS A 45 -4.21 -11.24 -16.51
CA LYS A 45 -3.83 -10.94 -15.11
C LYS A 45 -3.25 -9.54 -14.93
N GLU A 46 -2.72 -8.97 -16.00
CA GLU A 46 -2.09 -7.65 -16.02
C GLU A 46 -3.06 -6.56 -16.49
N GLN A 47 -4.33 -6.91 -16.76
CA GLN A 47 -5.41 -5.95 -17.04
C GLN A 47 -6.14 -5.60 -15.75
N VAL A 48 -6.57 -4.34 -15.65
CA VAL A 48 -7.28 -3.86 -14.47
C VAL A 48 -8.74 -4.32 -14.53
N PRO A 49 -9.27 -4.98 -13.48
CA PRO A 49 -10.68 -5.35 -13.44
C PRO A 49 -11.59 -4.11 -13.60
N GLY A 50 -12.51 -4.18 -14.56
CA GLY A 50 -13.46 -3.09 -14.85
C GLY A 50 -13.00 -2.09 -15.93
N GLU A 51 -11.72 -2.08 -16.31
CA GLU A 51 -11.29 -1.39 -17.52
C GLU A 51 -11.72 -2.21 -18.76
N ASN A 52 -12.56 -1.64 -19.61
CA ASN A 52 -12.98 -2.28 -20.86
C ASN A 52 -12.33 -1.56 -22.03
N TYR A 53 -11.54 -2.30 -22.81
CA TYR A 53 -10.93 -1.80 -24.03
C TYR A 53 -11.54 -2.46 -25.26
N ARG A 54 -11.62 -1.71 -26.36
CA ARG A 54 -12.02 -2.23 -27.67
C ARG A 54 -10.86 -2.20 -28.65
N PRO A 55 -10.86 -3.06 -29.67
CA PRO A 55 -9.95 -2.89 -30.81
C PRO A 55 -10.01 -1.46 -31.33
N THR A 56 -8.87 -0.93 -31.77
CA THR A 56 -8.62 0.45 -32.21
C THR A 56 -8.54 1.52 -31.11
N GLU A 57 -8.86 1.20 -29.85
CA GLU A 57 -8.70 2.15 -28.75
C GLU A 57 -7.24 2.31 -28.35
N ARG A 58 -6.88 3.50 -27.89
CA ARG A 58 -5.55 3.78 -27.33
C ARG A 58 -5.46 3.25 -25.91
N VAL A 59 -4.33 2.64 -25.60
CA VAL A 59 -4.00 2.16 -24.26
C VAL A 59 -2.58 2.63 -23.91
N ARG A 60 -2.42 3.10 -22.67
CA ARG A 60 -1.11 3.34 -22.06
C ARG A 60 -0.84 2.23 -21.09
N ALA A 61 0.33 1.61 -21.09
CA ALA A 61 0.63 0.52 -20.18
C ALA A 61 2.10 0.53 -19.77
N TYR A 62 2.37 0.02 -18.56
CA TYR A 62 3.71 -0.07 -18.00
C TYR A 62 4.46 -1.24 -18.64
N LEU A 63 5.68 -1.00 -19.12
CA LEU A 63 6.56 -2.04 -19.64
C LEU A 63 7.19 -2.80 -18.48
N VAL A 64 6.66 -3.99 -18.18
CA VAL A 64 7.15 -4.86 -17.10
C VAL A 64 8.44 -5.54 -17.50
N ASP A 65 8.44 -6.19 -18.66
CA ASP A 65 9.55 -7.02 -19.09
C ASP A 65 9.60 -7.18 -20.62
N VAL A 66 10.78 -7.55 -21.11
CA VAL A 66 11.03 -7.85 -22.51
C VAL A 66 11.85 -9.14 -22.56
N LYS A 67 11.27 -10.18 -23.16
CA LYS A 67 11.87 -11.52 -23.26
C LYS A 67 12.24 -11.84 -24.70
N LYS A 68 13.41 -12.46 -24.92
CA LYS A 68 13.73 -13.05 -26.23
C LYS A 68 13.00 -14.38 -26.35
N THR A 69 12.26 -14.57 -27.45
CA THR A 69 11.63 -15.84 -27.78
C THR A 69 12.05 -16.28 -29.18
N SER A 70 11.81 -17.54 -29.54
CA SER A 70 12.07 -18.06 -30.89
C SER A 70 11.28 -17.32 -31.98
N LYS A 71 10.17 -16.66 -31.63
CA LYS A 71 9.34 -15.87 -32.55
C LYS A 71 9.72 -14.39 -32.62
N GLY A 72 10.64 -13.93 -31.78
CA GLY A 72 11.04 -12.52 -31.65
C GLY A 72 10.96 -11.98 -30.22
N PRO A 73 11.20 -10.68 -30.01
CA PRO A 73 11.04 -10.05 -28.71
C PRO A 73 9.56 -10.09 -28.28
N ASN A 74 9.32 -10.61 -27.08
CA ASN A 74 8.02 -10.58 -26.43
C ASN A 74 8.00 -9.44 -25.40
N ILE A 75 7.23 -8.40 -25.69
CA ILE A 75 7.08 -7.21 -24.85
C ILE A 75 5.88 -7.41 -23.94
N ILE A 76 6.12 -7.40 -22.62
CA ILE A 76 5.11 -7.70 -21.61
C ILE A 76 4.69 -6.40 -20.94
N LEU A 77 3.42 -6.03 -21.12
CA LEU A 77 2.83 -4.82 -20.57
C LEU A 77 1.96 -5.13 -19.36
N SER A 78 1.78 -4.12 -18.51
CA SER A 78 0.86 -4.16 -17.38
C SER A 78 0.12 -2.87 -17.15
N ARG A 79 -1.15 -3.02 -16.81
CA ARG A 79 -2.05 -1.97 -16.35
C ARG A 79 -2.26 -2.03 -14.84
N THR A 80 -1.94 -3.15 -14.19
CA THR A 80 -2.10 -3.38 -12.74
C THR A 80 -0.85 -3.05 -11.92
N HIS A 81 0.34 -3.02 -12.55
CA HIS A 81 1.60 -2.84 -11.87
C HIS A 81 1.70 -1.49 -11.10
N PRO A 82 2.21 -1.44 -9.86
CA PRO A 82 2.35 -0.18 -9.10
C PRO A 82 3.27 0.85 -9.77
N GLY A 83 4.28 0.38 -10.50
CA GLY A 83 5.18 1.25 -11.28
C GLY A 83 4.45 2.09 -12.34
N MET A 84 3.25 1.65 -12.77
CA MET A 84 2.39 2.43 -13.65
C MET A 84 1.96 3.75 -12.99
N VAL A 85 1.59 3.72 -11.70
CA VAL A 85 1.21 4.92 -10.95
C VAL A 85 2.42 5.81 -10.73
N ALA A 86 3.56 5.24 -10.31
CA ALA A 86 4.79 5.99 -10.09
C ALA A 86 5.20 6.78 -11.34
N LYS A 87 5.19 6.13 -12.51
CA LYS A 87 5.53 6.76 -13.78
C LYS A 87 4.51 7.79 -14.25
N LEU A 88 3.23 7.62 -13.94
CA LEU A 88 2.24 8.67 -14.23
C LEU A 88 2.47 9.92 -13.39
N PHE A 89 2.79 9.76 -12.10
CA PHE A 89 3.14 10.89 -11.23
C PHE A 89 4.44 11.56 -11.68
N GLU A 90 5.45 10.79 -12.10
CA GLU A 90 6.69 11.34 -12.65
C GLU A 90 6.46 12.16 -13.93
N LEU A 91 5.50 11.79 -14.77
CA LEU A 91 5.13 12.56 -15.97
C LEU A 91 4.28 13.80 -15.66
N GLU A 92 3.47 13.75 -14.61
CA GLU A 92 2.52 14.81 -14.25
C GLU A 92 3.09 15.85 -13.28
N VAL A 93 4.07 15.47 -12.46
CA VAL A 93 4.64 16.28 -11.37
C VAL A 93 6.10 16.62 -11.68
N PRO A 94 6.41 17.87 -12.10
CA PRO A 94 7.78 18.29 -12.41
C PRO A 94 8.78 18.05 -11.28
N GLU A 95 8.36 18.27 -10.03
CA GLU A 95 9.20 18.10 -8.85
C GLU A 95 9.63 16.64 -8.65
N ILE A 96 8.82 15.67 -9.12
CA ILE A 96 9.21 14.24 -9.12
C ILE A 96 10.18 13.96 -10.26
N HIS A 97 9.94 14.52 -11.45
CA HIS A 97 10.83 14.35 -12.59
C HIS A 97 12.23 14.92 -12.33
N GLU A 98 12.32 16.06 -11.65
CA GLU A 98 13.56 16.72 -11.25
C GLU A 98 14.24 16.05 -10.04
N GLY A 99 13.56 15.10 -9.38
CA GLY A 99 14.08 14.36 -8.23
C GLY A 99 14.01 15.10 -6.90
N ILE A 100 13.40 16.28 -6.86
CA ILE A 100 13.16 17.09 -5.64
C ILE A 100 12.20 16.34 -4.71
N VAL A 101 11.10 15.83 -5.27
CA VAL A 101 10.14 14.97 -4.57
C VAL A 101 10.36 13.54 -4.99
N LYS A 102 10.52 12.64 -4.01
CA LYS A 102 10.77 11.21 -4.24
C LYS A 102 9.57 10.39 -3.81
N ILE A 103 9.12 9.50 -4.69
CA ILE A 103 8.15 8.47 -4.36
C ILE A 103 8.86 7.35 -3.61
N LYS A 104 8.57 7.21 -2.31
CA LYS A 104 9.19 6.19 -1.44
C LYS A 104 8.54 4.82 -1.60
N ASN A 105 7.21 4.79 -1.76
CA ASN A 105 6.48 3.54 -1.92
C ASN A 105 5.12 3.79 -2.61
N VAL A 106 4.65 2.79 -3.36
CA VAL A 106 3.33 2.77 -4.00
C VAL A 106 2.67 1.43 -3.70
N VAL A 107 1.51 1.48 -3.05
CA VAL A 107 0.69 0.30 -2.83
C VAL A 107 -0.65 0.48 -3.55
N ARG A 108 -0.99 -0.50 -4.38
CA ARG A 108 -2.14 -0.42 -5.28
C ARG A 108 -3.02 -1.65 -5.16
N GLU A 109 -4.32 -1.40 -5.08
CA GLU A 109 -5.38 -2.36 -5.40
C GLU A 109 -6.01 -1.92 -6.73
N PRO A 110 -5.59 -2.55 -7.86
CA PRO A 110 -5.97 -2.10 -9.21
C PRO A 110 -7.48 -2.04 -9.40
N GLY A 111 -7.95 -0.97 -10.06
CA GLY A 111 -9.36 -0.68 -10.28
C GLY A 111 -10.11 -0.16 -9.05
N SER A 112 -9.41 0.07 -7.94
CA SER A 112 -10.04 0.52 -6.70
C SER A 112 -9.32 1.70 -6.04
N ARG A 113 -8.15 1.45 -5.43
CA ARG A 113 -7.50 2.45 -4.57
C ARG A 113 -5.99 2.27 -4.55
N VAL A 114 -5.28 3.39 -4.49
CA VAL A 114 -3.83 3.49 -4.40
C VAL A 114 -3.47 4.33 -3.18
N LYS A 115 -2.44 3.92 -2.44
CA LYS A 115 -1.72 4.79 -1.52
C LYS A 115 -0.30 5.01 -2.03
N ILE A 116 0.14 6.26 -2.05
CA ILE A 116 1.48 6.65 -2.46
C ILE A 116 2.14 7.46 -1.34
N ALA A 117 3.36 7.06 -0.97
CA ALA A 117 4.17 7.74 0.04
C ALA A 117 5.24 8.57 -0.65
N VAL A 118 5.26 9.88 -0.38
CA VAL A 118 6.17 10.85 -1.01
C VAL A 118 6.96 11.62 0.04
N VAL A 119 8.21 11.97 -0.28
CA VAL A 119 9.04 12.84 0.55
C VAL A 119 9.69 13.90 -0.32
N SER A 120 10.00 15.06 0.24
CA SER A 120 10.81 16.08 -0.42
C SER A 120 12.23 16.07 0.14
N GLU A 121 13.24 16.23 -0.72
CA GLU A 121 14.61 16.52 -0.27
C GLU A 121 14.80 18.00 0.08
N ASP A 122 13.93 18.86 -0.45
CA ASP A 122 13.87 20.28 -0.14
C ASP A 122 12.81 20.54 0.93
N ARG A 123 13.20 21.24 2.01
CA ARG A 123 12.32 21.56 3.14
C ARG A 123 11.30 22.64 2.81
N ASP A 124 11.57 23.45 1.78
CA ASP A 124 10.67 24.52 1.35
C ASP A 124 9.56 24.01 0.43
N ILE A 125 9.61 22.73 0.05
CA ILE A 125 8.67 22.10 -0.88
C ILE A 125 7.84 21.05 -0.14
N ASP A 126 6.51 21.27 -0.11
CA ASP A 126 5.56 20.28 0.36
C ASP A 126 5.39 19.16 -0.69
N PRO A 127 5.83 17.92 -0.40
CA PRO A 127 5.74 16.83 -1.36
C PRO A 127 4.31 16.42 -1.67
N VAL A 128 3.38 16.55 -0.71
CA VAL A 128 1.96 16.20 -0.93
C VAL A 128 1.32 17.27 -1.81
N GLY A 129 1.50 18.55 -1.48
CA GLY A 129 1.03 19.67 -2.27
C GLY A 129 1.53 19.65 -3.72
N ALA A 130 2.81 19.34 -3.94
CA ALA A 130 3.38 19.18 -5.28
C ALA A 130 2.67 18.09 -6.10
N CYS A 131 2.35 16.96 -5.48
CA CYS A 131 1.66 15.85 -6.15
C CYS A 131 0.17 16.13 -6.39
N VAL A 132 -0.48 16.87 -5.50
CA VAL A 132 -1.91 17.23 -5.61
C VAL A 132 -2.11 18.32 -6.67
N GLY A 133 -1.26 19.35 -6.67
CA GLY A 133 -1.39 20.51 -7.55
C GLY A 133 -2.57 21.41 -7.19
N MET A 134 -2.74 22.51 -7.94
CA MET A 134 -3.83 23.47 -7.69
C MET A 134 -5.20 22.79 -7.75
N LYS A 135 -5.95 22.81 -6.63
CA LYS A 135 -7.26 22.16 -6.49
C LYS A 135 -7.26 20.67 -6.89
N GLY A 136 -6.12 19.97 -6.75
CA GLY A 136 -6.01 18.57 -7.10
C GLY A 136 -5.82 18.28 -8.58
N SER A 137 -5.50 19.28 -9.42
CA SER A 137 -5.45 19.10 -10.88
C SER A 137 -4.52 17.97 -11.32
N ARG A 138 -3.34 17.86 -10.71
CA ARG A 138 -2.32 16.86 -11.08
C ARG A 138 -2.77 15.45 -10.69
N VAL A 139 -3.16 15.25 -9.44
CA VAL A 139 -3.68 13.94 -8.99
C VAL A 139 -4.92 13.52 -9.78
N GLN A 140 -5.82 14.45 -10.13
CA GLN A 140 -7.00 14.14 -10.93
C GLN A 140 -6.65 13.68 -12.36
N ALA A 141 -5.61 14.23 -12.99
CA ALA A 141 -5.14 13.75 -14.28
C ALA A 141 -4.68 12.28 -14.22
N VAL A 142 -3.94 11.93 -13.16
CA VAL A 142 -3.52 10.54 -12.90
C VAL A 142 -4.72 9.63 -12.61
N VAL A 143 -5.68 10.08 -11.79
CA VAL A 143 -6.93 9.34 -11.51
C VAL A 143 -7.71 9.06 -12.79
N GLN A 144 -7.80 10.04 -13.70
CA GLN A 144 -8.49 9.90 -14.97
C GLN A 144 -7.82 8.87 -15.89
N GLU A 145 -6.48 8.86 -15.95
CA GLU A 145 -5.71 7.86 -16.69
C GLU A 145 -5.86 6.44 -16.10
N LEU A 146 -6.04 6.34 -14.79
CA LEU A 146 -6.34 5.09 -14.08
C LEU A 146 -7.84 4.78 -14.02
N LYS A 147 -8.66 5.40 -14.88
CA LYS A 147 -10.10 5.16 -15.02
C LYS A 147 -10.88 5.27 -13.71
N GLY A 148 -10.47 6.17 -12.82
CA GLY A 148 -11.19 6.49 -11.59
C GLY A 148 -10.68 5.77 -10.33
N GLU A 149 -9.51 5.12 -10.36
CA GLU A 149 -8.86 4.65 -9.14
C GLU A 149 -8.69 5.80 -8.13
N LYS A 150 -9.10 5.60 -6.87
CA LYS A 150 -8.90 6.60 -5.82
C LYS A 150 -7.44 6.62 -5.39
N ILE A 151 -6.82 7.79 -5.30
CA ILE A 151 -5.41 7.91 -4.91
C ILE A 151 -5.32 8.72 -3.61
N ASP A 152 -4.73 8.14 -2.58
CA ASP A 152 -4.32 8.86 -1.38
C ASP A 152 -2.81 9.11 -1.44
N ILE A 153 -2.42 10.38 -1.39
CA ILE A 153 -1.02 10.80 -1.32
C ILE A 153 -0.72 11.14 0.13
N VAL A 154 0.32 10.54 0.70
CA VAL A 154 0.72 10.74 2.10
C VAL A 154 2.19 11.11 2.18
N GLU A 155 2.53 11.96 3.14
CA GLU A 155 3.91 12.31 3.42
C GLU A 155 4.62 11.11 4.10
N TRP A 156 5.73 10.68 3.51
CA TRP A 156 6.65 9.73 4.11
C TRP A 156 7.54 10.44 5.11
N VAL A 157 7.74 9.82 6.27
CA VAL A 157 8.55 10.35 7.36
C VAL A 157 9.33 9.20 8.01
N ASP A 158 10.50 9.50 8.56
CA ASP A 158 11.35 8.48 9.19
C ASP A 158 10.73 7.88 10.46
N ASP A 159 10.00 8.69 11.23
CA ASP A 159 9.33 8.22 12.44
C ASP A 159 8.19 7.24 12.09
N PRO A 160 8.28 5.95 12.48
CA PRO A 160 7.33 4.93 12.05
C PRO A 160 5.90 5.18 12.53
N ALA A 161 5.73 5.70 13.76
CA ALA A 161 4.42 5.99 14.32
C ALA A 161 3.74 7.13 13.55
N ARG A 162 4.46 8.23 13.29
CA ARG A 162 3.99 9.34 12.47
C ARG A 162 3.71 8.90 11.03
N PHE A 163 4.53 8.03 10.45
CA PHE A 163 4.27 7.52 9.10
C PHE A 163 3.02 6.65 9.04
N VAL A 164 2.76 5.80 10.05
CA VAL A 164 1.50 5.06 10.17
C VAL A 164 0.31 6.01 10.30
N CYS A 165 0.46 7.09 11.08
CA CYS A 165 -0.60 8.09 11.16
C CYS A 165 -0.93 8.70 9.80
N ASN A 166 0.10 9.11 9.06
CA ASN A 166 -0.06 9.65 7.70
C ASN A 166 -0.69 8.62 6.77
N ALA A 167 -0.26 7.36 6.82
CA ALA A 167 -0.74 6.29 5.94
C ALA A 167 -2.22 5.95 6.14
N LEU A 168 -2.76 6.13 7.35
CA LEU A 168 -4.17 5.89 7.68
C LEU A 168 -5.10 7.09 7.38
N SER A 169 -4.54 8.23 6.96
CA SER A 169 -5.29 9.38 6.47
C SER A 169 -6.36 8.95 5.45
N PRO A 170 -7.60 9.47 5.56
CA PRO A 170 -8.03 10.66 6.33
C PRO A 170 -8.47 10.42 7.78
N ALA A 171 -8.32 9.20 8.33
CA ALA A 171 -8.74 8.94 9.70
C ALA A 171 -7.87 9.68 10.72
N GLN A 172 -8.50 10.31 11.71
CA GLN A 172 -7.81 10.94 12.83
C GLN A 172 -7.46 9.91 13.90
N ILE A 173 -6.23 9.97 14.39
CA ILE A 173 -5.67 9.00 15.34
C ILE A 173 -5.45 9.69 16.68
N ALA A 174 -5.92 9.03 17.74
CA ALA A 174 -5.77 9.53 19.11
C ALA A 174 -4.42 9.12 19.70
N LYS A 175 -4.02 7.84 19.51
CA LYS A 175 -2.78 7.30 20.08
C LYS A 175 -2.24 6.15 19.23
N VAL A 176 -0.91 6.03 19.19
CA VAL A 176 -0.21 4.89 18.61
C VAL A 176 0.65 4.24 19.69
N ILE A 177 0.55 2.93 19.84
CA ILE A 177 1.41 2.10 20.70
C ILE A 177 2.27 1.24 19.79
N VAL A 178 3.59 1.35 19.91
CA VAL A 178 4.55 0.67 19.04
C VAL A 178 5.09 -0.56 19.75
N HIS A 179 5.05 -1.70 19.07
CA HIS A 179 5.59 -2.97 19.52
C HIS A 179 6.74 -3.38 18.59
N ASP A 180 7.95 -2.88 18.87
CA ASP A 180 9.11 -3.04 17.97
C ASP A 180 9.51 -4.51 17.75
N ALA A 181 9.42 -5.35 18.79
CA ALA A 181 9.80 -6.75 18.71
C ALA A 181 8.96 -7.55 17.70
N GLU A 182 7.69 -7.19 17.53
CA GLU A 182 6.74 -7.88 16.65
C GLU A 182 6.54 -7.17 15.30
N LYS A 183 7.16 -6.00 15.15
CA LYS A 183 6.91 -5.07 14.04
C LYS A 183 5.41 -4.79 13.86
N SER A 184 4.73 -4.56 14.97
CA SER A 184 3.30 -4.26 15.04
C SER A 184 3.04 -2.93 15.75
N MET A 185 1.90 -2.31 15.44
CA MET A 185 1.44 -1.10 16.08
C MET A 185 -0.05 -1.20 16.37
N GLU A 186 -0.43 -0.79 17.56
CA GLU A 186 -1.82 -0.57 17.91
C GLU A 186 -2.16 0.90 17.69
N VAL A 187 -3.17 1.15 16.86
CA VAL A 187 -3.65 2.47 16.53
C VAL A 187 -5.02 2.66 17.18
N ILE A 188 -5.09 3.58 18.12
CA ILE A 188 -6.31 3.94 18.82
C ILE A 188 -6.91 5.16 18.14
N VAL A 189 -8.17 5.04 17.75
CA VAL A 189 -8.93 6.11 17.07
C VAL A 189 -10.21 6.41 17.86
N PRO A 190 -10.74 7.64 17.75
CA PRO A 190 -12.09 7.93 18.26
C PRO A 190 -13.14 6.98 17.67
N ASP A 191 -14.18 6.64 18.42
CA ASP A 191 -15.19 5.67 17.99
C ASP A 191 -15.86 6.02 16.64
N ASN A 192 -16.05 7.32 16.36
CA ASN A 192 -16.59 7.81 15.09
C ASN A 192 -15.61 7.68 13.90
N GLN A 193 -14.30 7.54 14.15
CA GLN A 193 -13.26 7.39 13.13
C GLN A 193 -12.95 5.92 12.82
N LEU A 194 -13.39 4.96 13.66
CA LEU A 194 -13.07 3.54 13.51
C LEU A 194 -13.39 2.99 12.12
N SER A 195 -14.59 3.27 11.61
CA SER A 195 -15.02 2.83 10.28
C SER A 195 -14.15 3.40 9.16
N LEU A 196 -13.73 4.67 9.29
CA LEU A 196 -12.88 5.34 8.31
C LEU A 196 -11.45 4.79 8.33
N ALA A 197 -10.91 4.55 9.53
CA ALA A 197 -9.57 4.02 9.74
C ALA A 197 -9.43 2.60 9.16
N ILE A 198 -10.42 1.73 9.39
CA ILE A 198 -10.47 0.39 8.80
C ILE A 198 -10.73 0.47 7.28
N GLY A 199 -11.69 1.29 6.87
CA GLY A 199 -12.15 1.42 5.50
C GLY A 199 -13.02 0.24 5.04
N LYS A 200 -13.64 0.37 3.86
CA LYS A 200 -14.52 -0.66 3.28
C LYS A 200 -13.77 -1.99 3.16
N ARG A 201 -14.24 -3.04 3.85
CA ARG A 201 -13.60 -4.38 3.90
C ARG A 201 -12.12 -4.34 4.34
N GLY A 202 -11.75 -3.42 5.23
CA GLY A 202 -10.38 -3.28 5.72
C GLY A 202 -9.39 -2.73 4.69
N GLN A 203 -9.87 -2.13 3.59
CA GLN A 203 -8.98 -1.67 2.52
C GLN A 203 -8.00 -0.60 2.99
N ASN A 204 -8.43 0.35 3.83
CA ASN A 204 -7.57 1.46 4.24
C ASN A 204 -6.42 0.96 5.12
N VAL A 205 -6.73 0.17 6.15
CA VAL A 205 -5.72 -0.43 7.03
C VAL A 205 -4.80 -1.39 6.29
N ARG A 206 -5.32 -2.20 5.35
CA ARG A 206 -4.50 -3.13 4.55
C ARG A 206 -3.52 -2.40 3.64
N LEU A 207 -3.96 -1.33 2.97
CA LEU A 207 -3.07 -0.50 2.15
C LEU A 207 -2.06 0.25 3.02
N GLY A 208 -2.47 0.78 4.17
CA GLY A 208 -1.58 1.43 5.13
C GLY A 208 -0.48 0.50 5.64
N ALA A 209 -0.85 -0.71 6.09
CA ALA A 209 0.09 -1.72 6.57
C ALA A 209 1.11 -2.14 5.49
N LYS A 210 0.66 -2.31 4.24
CA LYS A 210 1.56 -2.58 3.12
C LYS A 210 2.48 -1.40 2.80
N LEU A 211 1.99 -0.16 2.94
CA LEU A 211 2.74 1.05 2.59
C LEU A 211 3.87 1.30 3.59
N THR A 212 3.57 1.11 4.88
CA THR A 212 4.54 1.30 5.98
C THR A 212 5.40 0.06 6.24
N GLY A 213 4.92 -1.13 5.86
CA GLY A 213 5.57 -2.40 6.17
C GLY A 213 5.41 -2.84 7.63
N TRP A 214 4.46 -2.25 8.36
CA TRP A 214 4.11 -2.59 9.75
C TRP A 214 2.78 -3.32 9.81
N LYS A 215 2.62 -4.22 10.78
CA LYS A 215 1.30 -4.74 11.15
C LYS A 215 0.55 -3.65 11.92
N ILE A 216 -0.71 -3.41 11.58
CA ILE A 216 -1.51 -2.32 12.15
C ILE A 216 -2.81 -2.90 12.67
N ASP A 217 -3.01 -2.80 13.99
CA ASP A 217 -4.25 -3.19 14.67
C ASP A 217 -4.99 -1.94 15.13
N ILE A 218 -6.25 -1.79 14.71
CA ILE A 218 -7.04 -0.58 14.98
C ILE A 218 -8.07 -0.85 16.07
N PHE A 219 -8.06 -0.02 17.11
CA PHE A 219 -9.00 -0.07 18.23
C PHE A 219 -9.72 1.26 18.38
N SER A 220 -10.96 1.24 18.85
CA SER A 220 -11.59 2.46 19.34
C SER A 220 -11.17 2.77 20.76
N GLU A 221 -11.23 4.04 21.15
CA GLU A 221 -10.97 4.48 22.52
C GLU A 221 -11.81 3.71 23.54
N SER A 222 -13.11 3.60 23.30
CA SER A 222 -14.03 2.85 24.18
C SER A 222 -13.60 1.39 24.34
N LYS A 223 -13.20 0.73 23.24
CA LYS A 223 -12.76 -0.67 23.28
C LYS A 223 -11.46 -0.85 24.06
N LYS A 224 -10.50 0.08 23.90
CA LYS A 224 -9.21 -0.01 24.59
C LYS A 224 -9.35 0.33 26.09
N ALA A 225 -10.20 1.31 26.43
CA ALA A 225 -10.50 1.64 27.82
C ALA A 225 -11.10 0.44 28.57
N LEU A 226 -12.08 -0.25 27.96
CA LEU A 226 -12.66 -1.46 28.55
C LEU A 226 -11.63 -2.57 28.74
N ALA A 227 -10.74 -2.78 27.75
CA ALA A 227 -9.68 -3.79 27.86
C ALA A 227 -8.71 -3.50 29.01
N MET A 228 -8.33 -2.23 29.21
CA MET A 228 -7.47 -1.81 30.31
C MET A 228 -8.14 -2.01 31.69
N GLU A 229 -9.45 -1.74 31.80
CA GLU A 229 -10.21 -1.95 33.04
C GLU A 229 -10.27 -3.44 33.42
N VAL A 230 -10.51 -4.32 32.44
CA VAL A 230 -10.54 -5.77 32.64
C VAL A 230 -9.17 -6.30 33.03
N GLU A 231 -8.10 -5.85 32.36
CA GLU A 231 -6.72 -6.26 32.68
C GLU A 231 -6.33 -5.86 34.10
N LYS A 232 -6.71 -4.65 34.54
CA LYS A 232 -6.49 -4.20 35.91
C LYS A 232 -7.25 -5.07 36.93
N SER A 233 -8.51 -5.38 36.64
CA SER A 233 -9.34 -6.23 37.51
C SER A 233 -8.81 -7.66 37.62
N LEU A 234 -8.23 -8.21 36.54
CA LEU A 234 -7.61 -9.54 36.53
C LEU A 234 -6.35 -9.61 37.42
N TRP A 235 -5.58 -8.52 37.51
CA TRP A 235 -4.40 -8.45 38.38
C TRP A 235 -4.75 -8.28 39.86
N GLU A 236 -5.97 -7.81 40.16
CA GLU A 236 -6.48 -7.62 41.52
C GLU A 236 -7.14 -8.88 42.11
N ILE A 237 -7.22 -9.98 41.35
CA ILE A 237 -7.70 -11.28 41.87
C ILE A 237 -6.57 -11.92 42.69
N PRO A 238 -6.76 -12.18 44.00
CA PRO A 238 -5.77 -12.89 44.79
C PRO A 238 -5.54 -14.27 44.18
N THR A 239 -4.27 -14.63 43.94
CA THR A 239 -3.89 -16.00 43.59
C THR A 239 -4.38 -16.94 44.68
N VAL A 240 -5.23 -17.90 44.33
CA VAL A 240 -5.62 -19.01 45.21
C VAL A 240 -4.42 -19.95 45.33
N THR A 241 -3.41 -19.56 46.11
CA THR A 241 -2.26 -20.43 46.45
C THR A 241 -1.86 -20.36 47.92
N ASP A 242 -2.55 -19.60 48.76
CA ASP A 242 -2.16 -19.41 50.17
C ASP A 242 -3.16 -20.05 51.16
N GLU A 243 -3.71 -21.24 50.84
CA GLU A 243 -4.55 -22.02 51.78
C GLU A 243 -4.09 -23.48 52.02
N GLU A 244 -2.88 -23.89 51.61
CA GLU A 244 -2.34 -25.24 51.91
C GLU A 244 -1.19 -25.27 52.93
N GLU A 245 -0.97 -24.21 53.72
CA GLU A 245 0.11 -24.18 54.75
C GLU A 245 -0.39 -24.13 56.20
N ASN A 246 -1.58 -24.65 56.50
CA ASN A 246 -2.09 -24.71 57.88
C ASN A 246 -2.64 -26.08 58.29
N ALA A 247 -1.90 -27.15 57.97
CA ALA A 247 -2.16 -28.50 58.45
C ALA A 247 -0.91 -29.17 59.06
N GLU A 248 -0.07 -28.43 59.79
CA GLU A 248 0.91 -29.03 60.71
C GLU A 248 0.93 -28.23 62.01
N GLY A 249 0.56 -28.85 63.14
CA GLY A 249 0.74 -28.26 64.47
C GLY A 249 -0.37 -28.51 65.49
N ILE A 250 -0.73 -29.77 65.76
CA ILE A 250 -1.21 -30.12 67.11
C ILE A 250 -0.11 -30.94 67.76
N GLU A 251 0.77 -30.24 68.47
CA GLU A 251 1.80 -30.83 69.31
C GLU A 251 1.19 -31.62 70.48
N SER A 252 1.79 -32.78 70.69
CA SER A 252 1.83 -33.52 71.94
C SER A 252 2.07 -32.63 73.16
N SER A 253 1.18 -32.69 74.15
CA SER A 253 1.48 -32.27 75.52
C SER A 253 1.96 -33.48 76.32
N GLU A 254 3.22 -33.42 76.75
CA GLU A 254 3.82 -34.34 77.70
C GLU A 254 3.30 -34.14 79.13
N ALA A 255 3.24 -35.27 79.83
CA ALA A 255 3.35 -35.55 81.25
C ALA A 255 3.70 -34.42 82.26
N ASN A 256 2.92 -34.38 83.34
CA ASN A 256 3.29 -34.45 84.77
C ASN A 256 1.96 -34.23 85.54
N GLU A 257 1.49 -35.10 86.43
CA GLU A 257 2.07 -35.62 87.68
C GLU A 257 1.26 -36.83 88.18
#